data_AF-A0A0C9ZFR7-F1
#
_entry.id   AF-A0A0C9ZFR7-F1
#
_cell.length_a   1.000
_cell.length_b   1.000
_cell.length_c   1.000
_cell.angle_alpha   90.00
_cell.angle_beta   90.00
_cell.angle_gamma   90.00
#
_symmetry.space_group_name_H-M   'P 1'
#
loop_
_entity.id
_entity.type
_entity.pdbx_description
1 polymer ?
#
loop_
_entity_poly.entity_id
_entity_poly.type
_entity_poly.pdbx_seq_one_letter_code
_entity_poly.pdbx_strand_id
1 'polypeptide(L)'
;LKVALKTVGLSKRHAVQACQVVAAILHLGNLEFTIDRSRDVDAAVVHNVDTLALVAESLGVQPSALKNALSYKTKLVKKELCTVFLDSDGASDNRNNLAKTLYSLLFAWLNEHINQRLCRDDFNTFIGLFDLPGPQNMTGRSNSLDQFCINFANERLHRFVQQRLFESHVDEYQSKECVRLFQNRPGGLIHIVDDQARWSHKKTDHTMVEAFAKRSGNHSSFKLGGGLDRSGFPTFTICLFNGPVTYSSEAFLECNLDALNSDFVALLRGMAVGTGVADGGEGAGSINPFVQVAAQQPVKPMQVPSTGWKNTVRHMPHDNTTTGTAPTITEEEHEDEDIAAPQNTGTPCIAGEFCAALDTLFDTLGDTQNWFVFCINPNDSQLPNQLEERSVKGQVRSAGLVEVAERGGSNVQGGRDGTLAEQIERMRVALGLGETDVVLGQHKVFLSQAAFHAMEDYLRATDVEEQKRNRMCEAEVEAGLDV
;
A
#
# COMPACT_ATOMS: atom_id res chain seq x y z
N LEU A 1 -6.12 22.87 6.07
CA LEU A 1 -5.50 22.55 4.76
C LEU A 1 -4.74 23.72 4.11
N LYS A 2 -5.38 24.86 3.74
CA LYS A 2 -4.69 25.97 3.06
C LYS A 2 -3.43 26.48 3.78
N VAL A 3 -3.47 26.54 5.11
CA VAL A 3 -2.30 26.89 5.94
C VAL A 3 -1.19 25.85 5.77
N ALA A 4 -1.51 24.56 5.90
CA ALA A 4 -0.54 23.46 5.74
C ALA A 4 0.11 23.45 4.35
N LEU A 5 -0.67 23.61 3.28
CA LEU A 5 -0.12 23.69 1.91
C LEU A 5 0.88 24.85 1.76
N LYS A 6 0.56 26.01 2.34
CA LYS A 6 1.48 27.15 2.38
C LYS A 6 2.74 26.83 3.17
N THR A 7 2.62 26.15 4.32
CA THR A 7 3.75 25.75 5.17
C THR A 7 4.71 24.80 4.44
N VAL A 8 4.19 23.86 3.64
CA VAL A 8 4.99 22.91 2.85
C VAL A 8 5.60 23.57 1.59
N GLY A 9 5.33 24.85 1.35
CA GLY A 9 5.98 25.64 0.30
C GLY A 9 5.18 25.75 -1.00
N LEU A 10 3.90 25.37 -1.02
CA LEU A 10 3.05 25.66 -2.18
C LEU A 10 2.75 27.16 -2.27
N SER A 11 2.99 27.73 -3.45
CA SER A 11 2.62 29.11 -3.75
C SER A 11 1.09 29.29 -3.77
N LYS A 12 0.61 30.52 -3.53
CA LYS A 12 -0.82 30.85 -3.67
C LYS A 12 -1.34 30.49 -5.06
N ARG A 13 -0.53 30.69 -6.10
CA ARG A 13 -0.86 30.35 -7.48
C ARG A 13 -1.07 28.84 -7.64
N HIS A 14 -0.16 28.02 -7.12
CA HIS A 14 -0.28 26.57 -7.19
C HIS A 14 -1.50 26.05 -6.44
N ALA A 15 -1.79 26.60 -5.26
CA ALA A 15 -2.98 26.22 -4.49
C ALA A 15 -4.28 26.54 -5.25
N VAL A 16 -4.35 27.69 -5.92
CA VAL A 16 -5.52 28.05 -6.76
C VAL A 16 -5.66 27.10 -7.95
N GLN A 17 -4.56 26.81 -8.64
CA GLN A 17 -4.55 25.89 -9.78
C GLN A 17 -4.94 24.44 -9.37
N ALA A 18 -4.54 23.99 -8.17
CA ALA A 18 -4.97 22.70 -7.64
C ALA A 18 -6.48 22.69 -7.38
N CYS A 19 -7.01 23.75 -6.74
CA CYS A 19 -8.46 23.91 -6.57
C CYS A 19 -9.21 23.99 -7.91
N GLN A 20 -8.61 24.60 -8.93
CA GLN A 20 -9.19 24.69 -10.28
C GLN A 20 -9.32 23.30 -10.94
N VAL A 21 -8.33 22.42 -10.79
CA VAL A 21 -8.44 21.02 -11.27
C VAL A 21 -9.53 20.27 -10.51
N VAL A 22 -9.61 20.42 -9.19
CA VAL A 22 -10.67 19.79 -8.38
C VAL A 22 -12.06 20.32 -8.81
N ALA A 23 -12.20 21.63 -9.05
CA ALA A 23 -13.42 22.21 -9.56
C ALA A 23 -13.78 21.67 -10.95
N ALA A 24 -12.79 21.54 -11.84
CA ALA A 24 -12.99 20.95 -13.17
C ALA A 24 -13.49 19.49 -13.07
N ILE A 25 -12.96 18.70 -12.14
CA ILE A 25 -13.42 17.32 -11.87
C ILE A 25 -14.88 17.30 -11.40
N LEU A 26 -15.27 18.23 -10.52
CA LEU A 26 -16.66 18.34 -10.08
C LEU A 26 -17.60 18.75 -11.22
N HIS A 27 -17.21 19.73 -12.03
CA HIS A 27 -17.98 20.14 -13.21
C HIS A 27 -18.05 19.07 -14.29
N LEU A 28 -16.98 18.27 -14.46
CA LEU A 28 -17.00 17.09 -15.32
C LEU A 28 -18.14 16.16 -14.92
N GLY A 29 -18.31 15.88 -13.62
CA GLY A 29 -19.38 14.99 -13.12
C GLY A 29 -20.81 15.40 -13.50
N ASN A 30 -21.02 16.69 -13.84
CA ASN A 30 -22.31 17.21 -14.26
C ASN A 30 -22.54 17.11 -15.78
N LEU A 31 -21.58 16.65 -16.57
CA LEU A 31 -21.76 16.52 -18.02
C LEU A 31 -22.75 15.39 -18.34
N GLU A 32 -23.70 15.69 -19.22
CA GLU A 32 -24.70 14.75 -19.69
C GLU A 32 -24.49 14.45 -21.18
N PHE A 33 -24.72 13.20 -21.57
CA PHE A 33 -24.54 12.72 -22.93
C PHE A 33 -25.88 12.28 -23.52
N THR A 34 -26.06 12.54 -24.81
CA THR A 34 -27.27 12.18 -25.56
C THR A 34 -26.89 11.71 -26.96
N ILE A 35 -27.73 10.89 -27.59
CA ILE A 35 -27.51 10.48 -28.98
C ILE A 35 -28.23 11.46 -29.90
N ASP A 36 -27.47 12.12 -30.77
CA ASP A 36 -28.03 13.01 -31.79
C ASP A 36 -28.52 12.18 -32.99
N ARG A 37 -29.81 11.81 -32.97
CA ARG A 37 -30.47 11.02 -34.03
C ARG A 37 -30.53 11.73 -35.39
N SER A 38 -30.12 12.99 -35.47
CA SER A 38 -30.03 13.72 -36.74
C SER A 38 -28.71 13.44 -37.49
N ARG A 39 -27.71 12.87 -36.80
CA ARG A 39 -26.43 12.47 -37.39
C ARG A 39 -26.51 11.02 -37.87
N ASP A 40 -25.84 10.75 -38.99
CA ASP A 40 -25.70 9.39 -39.56
C ASP A 40 -24.74 8.49 -38.74
N VAL A 41 -24.31 8.96 -37.56
CA VAL A 41 -23.33 8.32 -36.69
C VAL A 41 -23.90 8.26 -35.29
N ASP A 42 -24.06 7.05 -34.75
CA ASP A 42 -24.51 6.78 -33.38
C ASP A 42 -23.42 7.10 -32.35
N ALA A 43 -22.93 8.35 -32.35
CA ALA A 43 -21.96 8.85 -31.39
C ALA A 43 -22.66 9.76 -30.36
N ALA A 44 -22.33 9.58 -29.09
CA ALA A 44 -22.79 10.43 -28.02
C ALA A 44 -22.31 11.87 -28.21
N VAL A 45 -23.21 12.81 -27.95
CA VAL A 45 -22.97 14.25 -27.99
C VAL A 45 -23.24 14.82 -26.59
N VAL A 46 -22.36 15.70 -26.14
CA VAL A 46 -22.53 16.45 -24.90
C VAL A 46 -23.78 17.34 -24.99
N HIS A 47 -24.71 17.17 -24.05
CA HIS A 47 -25.96 17.92 -23.99
C HIS A 47 -25.74 19.34 -23.43
N ASN A 48 -25.03 19.45 -22.31
CA ASN A 48 -24.80 20.71 -21.60
C ASN A 48 -23.47 21.36 -22.00
N VAL A 49 -23.47 22.02 -23.17
CA VAL A 49 -22.28 22.64 -23.78
C VAL A 49 -21.68 23.77 -22.92
N ASP A 50 -22.49 24.47 -22.13
CA ASP A 50 -22.00 25.51 -21.21
C ASP A 50 -21.12 24.93 -20.10
N THR A 51 -21.53 23.80 -19.51
CA THR A 51 -20.72 23.06 -18.53
C THR A 51 -19.41 22.57 -19.16
N LEU A 52 -19.47 22.09 -20.39
CA LEU A 52 -18.27 21.68 -21.14
C LEU A 52 -17.30 22.84 -21.33
N ALA A 53 -17.81 24.03 -21.67
CA ALA A 53 -16.99 25.23 -21.83
C ALA A 53 -16.29 25.62 -20.51
N LEU A 54 -17.01 25.57 -19.38
CA LEU A 54 -16.42 25.82 -18.05
C LEU A 54 -15.31 24.82 -17.70
N VAL A 55 -15.50 23.53 -18.00
CA VAL A 55 -14.49 22.50 -17.78
C VAL A 55 -13.28 22.75 -18.69
N ALA A 56 -13.51 23.02 -19.97
CA ALA A 56 -12.47 23.26 -20.95
C ALA A 56 -11.62 24.48 -20.59
N GLU A 57 -12.25 25.58 -20.17
CA GLU A 57 -11.57 26.76 -19.64
C GLU A 57 -10.76 26.44 -18.38
N SER A 58 -11.33 25.67 -17.45
CA SER A 58 -10.67 25.30 -16.20
C SER A 58 -9.43 24.42 -16.41
N LEU A 59 -9.47 23.55 -17.41
CA LEU A 59 -8.34 22.71 -17.84
C LEU A 59 -7.42 23.44 -18.84
N GLY A 60 -7.83 24.58 -19.37
CA GLY A 60 -7.10 25.31 -20.41
C GLY A 60 -6.96 24.55 -21.72
N VAL A 61 -7.98 23.79 -22.11
CA VAL A 61 -8.04 23.04 -23.38
C VAL A 61 -9.16 23.58 -24.26
N GLN A 62 -9.12 23.28 -25.56
CA GLN A 62 -10.19 23.69 -26.46
C GLN A 62 -11.50 22.92 -26.19
N PRO A 63 -12.67 23.58 -26.09
CA PRO A 63 -13.95 22.91 -25.84
C PRO A 63 -14.28 21.83 -26.90
N SER A 64 -13.96 22.07 -28.16
CA SER A 64 -14.15 21.10 -29.25
C SER A 64 -13.27 19.86 -29.09
N ALA A 65 -12.01 20.04 -28.67
CA ALA A 65 -11.10 18.93 -28.41
C ALA A 65 -11.56 18.10 -27.21
N LEU A 66 -12.01 18.75 -26.12
CA LEU A 66 -12.55 18.06 -24.95
C LEU A 66 -13.83 17.29 -25.31
N LYS A 67 -14.73 17.88 -26.10
CA LYS A 67 -15.92 17.20 -26.61
C LYS A 67 -15.55 15.91 -27.36
N ASN A 68 -14.60 16.00 -28.29
CA ASN A 68 -14.17 14.86 -29.09
C ASN A 68 -13.53 13.78 -28.23
N ALA A 69 -12.66 14.15 -27.28
CA ALA A 69 -12.03 13.19 -26.38
C ALA A 69 -13.03 12.46 -25.47
N LEU A 70 -14.20 13.05 -25.19
CA LEU A 70 -15.27 12.42 -24.42
C LEU A 70 -16.18 11.53 -25.27
N SER A 71 -16.44 11.90 -26.52
CA SER A 71 -17.35 11.19 -27.45
C SER A 71 -16.68 10.08 -28.26
N TYR A 72 -15.36 10.12 -28.41
CA TYR A 72 -14.59 9.17 -29.21
C TYR A 72 -13.49 8.53 -28.37
N LYS A 73 -13.18 7.27 -28.66
CA LYS A 73 -12.04 6.56 -28.06
C LYS A 73 -11.20 5.88 -29.11
N THR A 74 -9.93 6.21 -29.15
CA THR A 74 -8.94 5.57 -30.00
C THR A 74 -8.52 4.23 -29.39
N LYS A 75 -8.61 3.16 -30.18
CA LYS A 75 -8.15 1.81 -29.80
C LYS A 75 -7.28 1.20 -30.89
N LEU A 76 -6.24 0.47 -30.49
CA LEU A 76 -5.46 -0.33 -31.41
C LEU A 76 -6.19 -1.65 -31.68
N VAL A 77 -6.65 -1.86 -32.91
CA VAL A 77 -7.32 -3.09 -33.34
C VAL A 77 -6.47 -3.73 -34.43
N LYS A 78 -5.98 -4.96 -34.20
CA LYS A 78 -5.14 -5.71 -35.17
C LYS A 78 -3.92 -4.92 -35.69
N LYS A 79 -3.28 -4.12 -34.83
CA LYS A 79 -2.16 -3.21 -35.15
C LYS A 79 -2.53 -1.95 -35.95
N GLU A 80 -3.82 -1.69 -36.16
CA GLU A 80 -4.31 -0.46 -36.76
C GLU A 80 -4.97 0.43 -35.70
N LEU A 81 -4.84 1.74 -35.86
CA LEU A 81 -5.46 2.71 -34.96
C LEU A 81 -6.90 2.97 -35.42
N CYS A 82 -7.88 2.57 -34.62
CA CYS A 82 -9.30 2.76 -34.94
C CYS A 82 -9.94 3.74 -33.95
N THR A 83 -10.73 4.69 -34.46
CA THR A 83 -11.58 5.53 -33.62
C THR A 83 -12.91 4.82 -33.38
N VAL A 84 -13.24 4.60 -32.11
CA VAL A 84 -14.51 4.00 -31.68
C VAL A 84 -15.44 5.12 -31.26
N PHE A 85 -16.64 5.11 -31.83
CA PHE A 85 -17.75 5.97 -31.43
C PHE A 85 -18.34 5.44 -30.12
N LEU A 86 -18.42 6.30 -29.11
CA LEU A 86 -19.00 5.93 -27.82
C LEU A 86 -20.49 6.25 -27.84
N ASP A 87 -21.29 5.36 -27.27
CA ASP A 87 -22.68 5.65 -26.91
C ASP A 87 -22.74 6.49 -25.62
N SER A 88 -23.96 6.80 -25.17
CA SER A 88 -24.17 7.66 -24.00
C SER A 88 -23.50 7.10 -22.73
N ASP A 89 -23.57 5.79 -22.53
CA ASP A 89 -23.02 5.11 -21.37
C ASP A 89 -21.49 5.06 -21.46
N GLY A 90 -20.95 4.66 -22.62
CA GLY A 90 -19.51 4.65 -22.86
C GLY A 90 -18.87 6.04 -22.76
N ALA A 91 -19.55 7.10 -23.18
CA ALA A 91 -19.08 8.47 -22.99
C ALA A 91 -19.12 8.90 -21.51
N SER A 92 -20.11 8.44 -20.74
CA SER A 92 -20.19 8.64 -19.29
C SER A 92 -19.05 7.94 -18.55
N ASP A 93 -18.72 6.71 -18.93
CA ASP A 93 -17.58 5.98 -18.38
C ASP A 93 -16.25 6.64 -18.76
N ASN A 94 -16.13 7.11 -20.01
CA ASN A 94 -14.94 7.81 -20.48
C ASN A 94 -14.75 9.14 -19.71
N ARG A 95 -15.82 9.90 -19.45
CA ARG A 95 -15.81 11.07 -18.56
C ARG A 95 -15.34 10.72 -17.14
N ASN A 96 -15.85 9.63 -16.56
CA ASN A 96 -15.44 9.17 -15.24
C ASN A 96 -13.95 8.78 -15.21
N ASN A 97 -13.45 8.17 -16.29
CA ASN A 97 -12.03 7.86 -16.45
C ASN A 97 -11.17 9.14 -16.54
N LEU A 98 -11.61 10.16 -17.28
CA LEU A 98 -10.92 11.45 -17.32
C LEU A 98 -10.85 12.08 -15.92
N ALA A 99 -11.94 12.04 -15.16
CA ALA A 99 -11.98 12.55 -13.78
C ALA A 99 -10.99 11.81 -12.86
N LYS A 100 -10.97 10.47 -12.90
CA LYS A 100 -9.99 9.64 -12.17
C LYS A 100 -8.56 10.00 -12.56
N THR A 101 -8.30 10.09 -13.87
CA THR A 101 -6.98 10.46 -14.42
C THR A 101 -6.52 11.82 -13.90
N LEU A 102 -7.35 12.86 -14.00
CA LEU A 102 -7.01 14.21 -13.53
C LEU A 102 -6.71 14.22 -12.02
N TYR A 103 -7.49 13.48 -11.22
CA TYR A 103 -7.25 13.38 -9.79
C TYR A 103 -5.92 12.68 -9.47
N SER A 104 -5.64 11.55 -10.12
CA SER A 104 -4.39 10.80 -9.95
C SER A 104 -3.17 11.65 -10.34
N LEU A 105 -3.25 12.38 -11.46
CA LEU A 105 -2.19 13.28 -11.91
C LEU A 105 -1.97 14.44 -10.93
N LEU A 106 -3.05 15.04 -10.40
CA LEU A 106 -2.94 16.08 -9.37
C LEU A 106 -2.29 15.55 -8.09
N PHE A 107 -2.69 14.37 -7.64
CA PHE A 107 -2.13 13.75 -6.44
C PHE A 107 -0.65 13.40 -6.60
N ALA A 108 -0.26 12.79 -7.73
CA ALA A 108 1.13 12.50 -8.05
C ALA A 108 1.98 13.77 -8.08
N TRP A 109 1.48 14.84 -8.71
CA TRP A 109 2.17 16.13 -8.74
C TRP A 109 2.33 16.74 -7.34
N LEU A 110 1.29 16.67 -6.49
CA LEU A 110 1.37 17.16 -5.12
C LEU A 110 2.46 16.42 -4.33
N ASN A 111 2.52 15.09 -4.42
CA ASN A 111 3.54 14.30 -3.75
C ASN A 111 4.95 14.67 -4.24
N GLU A 112 5.15 14.75 -5.55
CA GLU A 112 6.43 15.14 -6.13
C GLU A 112 6.85 16.56 -5.69
N HIS A 113 5.91 17.51 -5.69
CA HIS A 113 6.21 18.87 -5.23
C HIS A 113 6.58 18.93 -3.75
N ILE A 114 5.93 18.13 -2.91
CA ILE A 114 6.27 18.01 -1.48
C ILE A 114 7.66 17.38 -1.33
N ASN A 115 7.95 16.31 -2.07
CA ASN A 115 9.25 15.63 -2.05
C ASN A 115 10.39 16.54 -2.50
N GLN A 116 10.22 17.33 -3.56
CA GLN A 116 11.21 18.32 -4.00
C GLN A 116 11.55 19.38 -2.95
N ARG A 117 10.66 19.59 -1.96
CA ARG A 117 10.88 20.55 -0.87
C ARG A 117 11.45 19.90 0.39
N LEU A 118 11.08 18.66 0.67
CA LEU A 118 11.41 17.99 1.93
C LEU A 118 12.59 17.01 1.81
N CYS A 119 12.74 16.36 0.65
CA CYS A 119 13.79 15.37 0.43
C CYS A 119 15.15 16.05 0.22
N ARG A 120 16.18 15.41 0.77
CA ARG A 120 17.58 15.73 0.50
C ARG A 120 18.29 14.42 0.17
N ASP A 121 19.21 14.48 -0.78
CA ASP A 121 19.96 13.31 -1.23
C ASP A 121 21.22 13.04 -0.39
N ASP A 122 21.51 13.91 0.59
CA ASP A 122 22.68 13.84 1.46
C ASP A 122 22.27 13.43 2.88
N PHE A 123 22.20 12.11 3.12
CA PHE A 123 21.96 11.53 4.44
C PHE A 123 22.70 10.21 4.62
N ASN A 124 23.19 9.94 5.82
CA ASN A 124 23.84 8.67 6.19
C ASN A 124 22.88 7.71 6.91
N THR A 125 21.87 8.26 7.58
CA THR A 125 20.90 7.52 8.40
C THR A 125 19.54 8.17 8.28
N PHE A 126 18.47 7.37 8.32
CA PHE A 126 17.11 7.86 8.31
C PHE A 126 16.25 7.09 9.31
N ILE A 127 15.14 7.70 9.72
CA ILE A 127 14.08 7.02 10.46
C ILE A 127 12.88 6.97 9.50
N GLY A 128 12.50 5.76 9.11
CA GLY A 128 11.33 5.53 8.26
C GLY A 128 10.08 5.31 9.10
N LEU A 129 9.00 6.02 8.77
CA LEU A 129 7.68 5.70 9.29
C LEU A 129 6.87 5.07 8.15
N PHE A 130 6.50 3.81 8.32
CA PHE A 130 5.63 3.11 7.39
C PHE A 130 4.21 3.04 7.98
N ASP A 131 3.27 3.70 7.31
CA ASP A 131 1.86 3.73 7.67
C ASP A 131 1.04 3.19 6.49
N LEU A 132 0.24 2.17 6.76
CA LEU A 132 -0.60 1.48 5.79
C LEU A 132 -2.04 1.47 6.32
N PRO A 133 -3.05 1.68 5.45
CA PRO A 133 -4.43 1.45 5.86
C PRO A 133 -4.59 0.04 6.43
N GLY A 134 -5.24 -0.06 7.59
CA GLY A 134 -5.48 -1.36 8.23
C GLY A 134 -6.35 -2.28 7.38
N PRO A 135 -6.48 -3.56 7.77
CA PRO A 135 -7.25 -4.54 7.03
C PRO A 135 -8.69 -4.10 6.75
N GLN A 136 -9.18 -4.36 5.55
CA GLN A 136 -10.49 -3.89 5.07
C GLN A 136 -11.44 -5.06 4.86
N ASN A 137 -12.65 -4.95 5.41
CA ASN A 137 -13.76 -5.83 5.06
C ASN A 137 -15.07 -5.03 5.07
N MET A 138 -15.54 -4.67 3.89
CA MET A 138 -16.76 -3.89 3.72
C MET A 138 -17.98 -4.79 3.96
N THR A 139 -18.83 -4.42 4.92
CA THR A 139 -20.08 -5.15 5.21
C THR A 139 -21.28 -4.56 4.46
N GLY A 140 -21.25 -3.26 4.13
CA GLY A 140 -22.32 -2.54 3.43
C GLY A 140 -22.18 -2.47 1.90
N ARG A 141 -21.03 -2.87 1.35
CA ARG A 141 -20.75 -2.90 -0.10
C ARG A 141 -19.80 -4.04 -0.43
N SER A 142 -19.75 -4.46 -1.69
CA SER A 142 -18.83 -5.50 -2.15
C SER A 142 -17.37 -5.06 -2.00
N ASN A 143 -16.49 -6.00 -1.60
CA ASN A 143 -15.05 -5.76 -1.60
C ASN A 143 -14.51 -5.91 -3.04
N SER A 144 -13.77 -4.89 -3.50
CA SER A 144 -13.25 -4.78 -4.87
C SER A 144 -11.74 -5.05 -4.94
N LEU A 145 -11.13 -4.78 -6.10
CA LEU A 145 -9.67 -4.82 -6.29
C LEU A 145 -8.91 -3.96 -5.27
N ASP A 146 -9.46 -2.79 -4.88
CA ASP A 146 -8.81 -1.91 -3.90
C ASP A 146 -8.63 -2.61 -2.55
N GLN A 147 -9.69 -3.24 -2.04
CA GLN A 147 -9.65 -3.99 -0.79
C GLN A 147 -8.73 -5.20 -0.92
N PHE A 148 -8.72 -5.86 -2.09
CA PHE A 148 -7.82 -6.97 -2.36
C PHE A 148 -6.34 -6.56 -2.24
N CYS A 149 -5.95 -5.43 -2.84
CA CYS A 149 -4.59 -4.89 -2.75
C CYS A 149 -4.24 -4.47 -1.30
N ILE A 150 -5.13 -3.75 -0.62
CA ILE A 150 -4.89 -3.31 0.78
C ILE A 150 -4.72 -4.53 1.70
N ASN A 151 -5.59 -5.53 1.58
CA ASN A 151 -5.52 -6.73 2.40
C ASN A 151 -4.27 -7.57 2.11
N PHE A 152 -3.85 -7.63 0.85
CA PHE A 152 -2.58 -8.23 0.48
C PHE A 152 -1.38 -7.52 1.13
N ALA A 153 -1.35 -6.19 1.13
CA ALA A 153 -0.31 -5.42 1.81
C ALA A 153 -0.28 -5.67 3.32
N ASN A 154 -1.46 -5.73 3.95
CA ASN A 154 -1.57 -6.04 5.38
C ASN A 154 -1.11 -7.47 5.70
N GLU A 155 -1.42 -8.45 4.85
CA GLU A 155 -0.94 -9.83 5.03
C GLU A 155 0.59 -9.90 4.92
N ARG A 156 1.20 -9.13 4.01
CA ARG A 156 2.67 -8.99 3.92
C ARG A 156 3.27 -8.33 5.15
N LEU A 157 2.68 -7.23 5.62
CA LEU A 157 3.13 -6.52 6.82
C LEU A 157 3.04 -7.43 8.05
N HIS A 158 1.90 -8.09 8.23
CA HIS A 158 1.68 -9.05 9.31
C HIS A 158 2.76 -10.13 9.27
N ARG A 159 3.00 -10.77 8.12
CA ARG A 159 4.09 -11.75 8.01
C ARG A 159 5.45 -11.16 8.37
N PHE A 160 5.79 -9.99 7.85
CA PHE A 160 7.08 -9.35 8.12
C PHE A 160 7.27 -9.11 9.62
N VAL A 161 6.25 -8.57 10.29
CA VAL A 161 6.23 -8.37 11.75
C VAL A 161 6.43 -9.70 12.48
N GLN A 162 5.67 -10.73 12.11
CA GLN A 162 5.74 -12.06 12.72
C GLN A 162 7.15 -12.67 12.55
N GLN A 163 7.74 -12.59 11.35
CA GLN A 163 9.09 -13.09 11.10
C GLN A 163 10.18 -12.34 11.88
N ARG A 164 9.97 -11.04 12.13
CA ARG A 164 10.94 -10.22 12.89
C ARG A 164 10.80 -10.40 14.40
N LEU A 165 9.58 -10.63 14.90
CA LEU A 165 9.32 -10.83 16.33
C LEU A 165 9.54 -12.29 16.76
N PHE A 166 9.33 -13.24 15.86
CA PHE A 166 9.35 -14.67 16.17
C PHE A 166 10.34 -15.40 15.26
N GLU A 167 11.49 -15.81 15.83
CA GLU A 167 12.43 -16.69 15.13
C GLU A 167 11.76 -18.06 14.84
N SER A 168 11.35 -18.21 13.57
CA SER A 168 10.93 -19.38 12.77
C SER A 168 10.00 -20.49 13.29
N HIS A 169 9.49 -20.50 14.53
CA HIS A 169 8.67 -21.62 14.98
C HIS A 169 7.37 -21.17 15.66
N VAL A 170 6.25 -21.33 14.94
CA VAL A 170 5.05 -22.11 15.33
C VAL A 170 3.83 -21.72 14.46
N ASP A 171 3.68 -20.45 14.04
CA ASP A 171 2.57 -19.98 13.17
C ASP A 171 2.99 -19.54 11.75
N GLU A 172 4.26 -19.77 11.43
CA GLU A 172 4.85 -19.37 10.15
C GLU A 172 4.10 -19.99 8.96
N TYR A 173 3.53 -21.19 9.08
CA TYR A 173 2.99 -21.92 7.95
C TYR A 173 1.75 -21.26 7.33
N GLN A 174 0.74 -20.86 8.12
CA GLN A 174 -0.52 -20.35 7.55
C GLN A 174 -0.36 -18.96 6.93
N SER A 175 0.32 -18.05 7.63
CA SER A 175 0.61 -16.73 7.04
C SER A 175 1.56 -16.88 5.85
N LYS A 176 2.57 -17.79 5.89
CA LYS A 176 3.45 -18.12 4.73
C LYS A 176 2.70 -18.63 3.51
N GLU A 177 1.70 -19.47 3.70
CA GLU A 177 0.92 -20.00 2.58
C GLU A 177 -0.04 -18.93 2.01
N CYS A 178 -0.61 -18.04 2.85
CA CYS A 178 -1.51 -16.98 2.38
C CYS A 178 -0.83 -15.98 1.42
N VAL A 179 0.29 -15.33 1.78
CA VAL A 179 0.94 -14.42 0.79
C VAL A 179 1.49 -15.20 -0.41
N ARG A 180 1.86 -16.49 -0.28
CA ARG A 180 2.26 -17.32 -1.45
C ARG A 180 1.09 -17.50 -2.42
N LEU A 181 -0.12 -17.71 -1.91
CA LEU A 181 -1.34 -17.72 -2.71
C LEU A 181 -1.47 -16.43 -3.54
N PHE A 182 -1.14 -15.27 -2.99
CA PHE A 182 -1.15 -14.00 -3.74
C PHE A 182 0.02 -13.88 -4.75
N GLN A 183 1.26 -14.11 -4.31
CA GLN A 183 2.48 -13.70 -5.04
C GLN A 183 3.09 -14.73 -5.96
N ASN A 184 2.77 -16.03 -5.83
CA ASN A 184 3.45 -17.09 -6.58
C ASN A 184 3.48 -16.79 -8.09
N ARG A 185 4.63 -16.99 -8.74
CA ARG A 185 4.77 -16.87 -10.19
C ARG A 185 5.37 -18.16 -10.77
N PRO A 186 4.71 -18.81 -11.76
CA PRO A 186 3.38 -18.52 -12.27
C PRO A 186 2.24 -19.01 -11.35
N GLY A 187 1.08 -18.36 -11.44
CA GLY A 187 -0.19 -18.89 -10.92
C GLY A 187 -0.58 -18.53 -9.49
N GLY A 188 0.01 -17.51 -8.89
CA GLY A 188 -0.57 -16.78 -7.76
C GLY A 188 -1.73 -15.90 -8.22
N LEU A 189 -2.57 -15.45 -7.29
CA LEU A 189 -3.77 -14.66 -7.62
C LEU A 189 -3.41 -13.39 -8.41
N ILE A 190 -2.40 -12.63 -7.98
CA ILE A 190 -1.98 -11.40 -8.66
C ILE A 190 -1.52 -11.69 -10.09
N HIS A 191 -0.74 -12.75 -10.28
CA HIS A 191 -0.29 -13.18 -11.61
C HIS A 191 -1.46 -13.51 -12.53
N ILE A 192 -2.48 -14.21 -12.02
CA ILE A 192 -3.68 -14.57 -12.79
C ILE A 192 -4.48 -13.31 -13.17
N VAL A 193 -4.69 -12.37 -12.25
CA VAL A 193 -5.42 -11.12 -12.51
C VAL A 193 -4.71 -10.33 -13.61
N ASP A 194 -3.40 -10.14 -13.47
CA ASP A 194 -2.58 -9.41 -14.44
C ASP A 194 -2.61 -10.05 -15.84
N ASP A 195 -2.47 -11.37 -15.93
CA ASP A 195 -2.51 -12.09 -17.20
C ASP A 195 -3.88 -11.99 -17.87
N GLN A 196 -4.96 -12.13 -17.11
CA GLN A 196 -6.30 -12.03 -17.69
C GLN A 196 -6.69 -10.58 -18.04
N ALA A 197 -6.23 -9.60 -17.26
CA ALA A 197 -6.43 -8.19 -17.52
C ALA A 197 -5.80 -7.80 -18.87
N ARG A 198 -4.55 -8.21 -19.13
CA ARG A 198 -3.88 -8.02 -20.44
C ARG A 198 -4.61 -8.67 -21.61
N TRP A 199 -5.41 -9.70 -21.35
CA TRP A 199 -6.25 -10.39 -22.33
C TRP A 199 -7.75 -10.07 -22.21
N SER A 200 -8.12 -8.89 -21.70
CA SER A 200 -9.52 -8.46 -21.51
C SER A 200 -10.40 -8.51 -22.77
N HIS A 201 -9.81 -8.53 -23.97
CA HIS A 201 -10.51 -8.76 -25.24
C HIS A 201 -11.02 -10.21 -25.44
N LYS A 202 -10.55 -11.16 -24.62
CA LYS A 202 -10.90 -12.60 -24.65
C LYS A 202 -11.23 -13.18 -23.27
N LYS A 203 -10.90 -12.47 -22.19
CA LYS A 203 -11.03 -12.91 -20.80
C LYS A 203 -12.00 -11.99 -20.09
N THR A 204 -12.74 -12.56 -19.15
CA THR A 204 -13.74 -11.87 -18.34
C THR A 204 -13.48 -12.12 -16.86
N ASP A 205 -14.10 -11.33 -16.00
CA ASP A 205 -14.01 -11.53 -14.55
C ASP A 205 -14.48 -12.94 -14.13
N HIS A 206 -15.44 -13.52 -14.85
CA HIS A 206 -15.85 -14.92 -14.65
C HIS A 206 -14.72 -15.90 -14.93
N THR A 207 -14.03 -15.78 -16.08
CA THR A 207 -12.90 -16.66 -16.40
C THR A 207 -11.71 -16.46 -15.45
N MET A 208 -11.61 -15.29 -14.81
CA MET A 208 -10.62 -15.01 -13.77
C MET A 208 -10.93 -15.82 -12.51
N VAL A 209 -12.18 -15.77 -12.03
CA VAL A 209 -12.59 -16.54 -10.84
C VAL A 209 -12.51 -18.05 -11.09
N GLU A 210 -12.85 -18.53 -12.28
CA GLU A 210 -12.63 -19.94 -12.67
C GLU A 210 -11.15 -20.32 -12.62
N ALA A 211 -10.25 -19.45 -13.07
CA ALA A 211 -8.82 -19.69 -13.01
C ALA A 211 -8.30 -19.72 -11.57
N PHE A 212 -8.82 -18.85 -10.69
CA PHE A 212 -8.53 -18.92 -9.26
C PHE A 212 -8.99 -20.26 -8.66
N ALA A 213 -10.21 -20.70 -8.95
CA ALA A 213 -10.73 -21.97 -8.44
C ALA A 213 -9.90 -23.16 -8.94
N LYS A 214 -9.52 -23.16 -10.22
CA LYS A 214 -8.71 -24.22 -10.82
C LYS A 214 -7.30 -24.31 -10.20
N ARG A 215 -6.68 -23.18 -9.88
CA ARG A 215 -5.30 -23.13 -9.38
C ARG A 215 -5.21 -23.23 -7.86
N SER A 216 -6.15 -22.62 -7.16
CA SER A 216 -6.11 -22.39 -5.70
C SER A 216 -7.28 -23.02 -4.95
N GLY A 217 -8.18 -23.77 -5.62
CA GLY A 217 -9.38 -24.35 -4.99
C GLY A 217 -9.12 -25.32 -3.83
N ASN A 218 -7.93 -25.93 -3.77
CA ASN A 218 -7.52 -26.82 -2.68
C ASN A 218 -6.71 -26.11 -1.59
N HIS A 219 -6.42 -24.81 -1.74
CA HIS A 219 -5.61 -24.05 -0.80
C HIS A 219 -6.45 -23.68 0.44
N SER A 220 -5.91 -23.90 1.65
CA SER A 220 -6.64 -23.66 2.91
C SER A 220 -7.14 -22.23 3.07
N SER A 221 -6.38 -21.26 2.56
CA SER A 221 -6.73 -19.84 2.58
C SER A 221 -7.62 -19.36 1.42
N PHE A 222 -8.06 -20.23 0.51
CA PHE A 222 -8.90 -19.84 -0.62
C PHE A 222 -10.20 -20.64 -0.64
N LYS A 223 -11.33 -19.95 -0.86
CA LYS A 223 -12.64 -20.58 -1.03
C LYS A 223 -13.36 -19.91 -2.21
N LEU A 224 -13.90 -20.71 -3.11
CA LEU A 224 -14.82 -20.20 -4.12
C LEU A 224 -16.12 -19.76 -3.43
N GLY A 225 -16.65 -18.60 -3.81
CA GLY A 225 -17.93 -18.14 -3.29
C GLY A 225 -19.05 -19.10 -3.71
N GLY A 226 -19.98 -19.40 -2.81
CA GLY A 226 -21.05 -20.38 -3.02
C GLY A 226 -22.12 -19.97 -4.05
N GLY A 227 -21.86 -18.96 -4.87
CA GLY A 227 -22.78 -18.41 -5.87
C GLY A 227 -22.37 -17.02 -6.37
N LEU A 228 -23.28 -16.38 -7.10
CA LEU A 228 -23.16 -15.00 -7.55
C LEU A 228 -23.53 -14.03 -6.41
N ASP A 229 -22.97 -12.82 -6.42
CA ASP A 229 -23.42 -11.74 -5.55
C ASP A 229 -24.79 -11.19 -5.98
N ARG A 230 -25.28 -10.17 -5.25
CA ARG A 230 -26.57 -9.51 -5.55
C ARG A 230 -26.59 -8.86 -6.94
N SER A 231 -25.43 -8.53 -7.49
CA SER A 231 -25.25 -7.89 -8.80
C SER A 231 -25.03 -8.92 -9.91
N GLY A 232 -24.99 -10.22 -9.60
CA GLY A 232 -24.82 -11.29 -10.57
C GLY A 232 -23.36 -11.61 -10.91
N PHE A 233 -22.39 -11.12 -10.15
CA PHE A 233 -20.97 -11.39 -10.37
C PHE A 233 -20.46 -12.54 -9.48
N PRO A 234 -19.58 -13.42 -9.99
CA PRO A 234 -18.92 -14.43 -9.18
C PRO A 234 -18.16 -13.83 -7.99
N THR A 235 -18.15 -14.56 -6.88
CA THR A 235 -17.41 -14.15 -5.68
C THR A 235 -16.35 -15.17 -5.32
N PHE A 236 -15.32 -14.71 -4.62
CA PHE A 236 -14.29 -15.56 -4.04
C PHE A 236 -13.92 -15.04 -2.66
N THR A 237 -13.49 -15.94 -1.77
CA THR A 237 -13.15 -15.62 -0.38
C THR A 237 -11.71 -16.00 -0.10
N ILE A 238 -10.99 -15.10 0.56
CA ILE A 238 -9.62 -15.33 1.02
C ILE A 238 -9.63 -15.30 2.55
N CYS A 239 -9.09 -16.33 3.19
CA CYS A 239 -8.90 -16.38 4.63
C CYS A 239 -7.58 -15.69 4.99
N LEU A 240 -7.66 -14.42 5.40
CA LEU A 240 -6.52 -13.60 5.82
C LEU A 240 -6.24 -13.80 7.32
N PHE A 241 -5.12 -13.28 7.80
CA PHE A 241 -4.75 -13.34 9.22
C PHE A 241 -5.81 -12.75 10.17
N ASN A 242 -6.56 -11.74 9.69
CA ASN A 242 -7.62 -11.07 10.45
C ASN A 242 -9.04 -11.61 10.15
N GLY A 243 -9.14 -12.71 9.40
CA GLY A 243 -10.40 -13.39 9.10
C GLY A 243 -10.72 -13.49 7.60
N PRO A 244 -11.82 -14.16 7.24
CA PRO A 244 -12.24 -14.33 5.86
C PRO A 244 -12.83 -13.05 5.27
N VAL A 245 -12.39 -12.69 4.06
CA VAL A 245 -12.93 -11.57 3.28
C VAL A 245 -13.40 -12.07 1.92
N THR A 246 -14.66 -11.76 1.59
CA THR A 246 -15.29 -12.11 0.30
C THR A 246 -15.23 -10.92 -0.66
N TYR A 247 -14.72 -11.17 -1.86
CA TYR A 247 -14.59 -10.20 -2.94
C TYR A 247 -15.58 -10.48 -4.05
N SER A 248 -16.13 -9.42 -4.63
CA SER A 248 -16.86 -9.50 -5.90
C SER A 248 -15.87 -9.41 -7.06
N SER A 249 -16.13 -10.15 -8.13
CA SER A 249 -15.35 -10.03 -9.36
C SER A 249 -15.77 -8.86 -10.24
N GLU A 250 -16.79 -8.07 -9.85
CA GLU A 250 -17.28 -6.93 -10.62
C GLU A 250 -16.15 -5.96 -10.99
N ALA A 251 -15.97 -5.74 -12.30
CA ALA A 251 -14.98 -4.84 -12.90
C ALA A 251 -13.52 -5.07 -12.46
N PHE A 252 -13.19 -6.26 -11.96
CA PHE A 252 -11.89 -6.54 -11.33
C PHE A 252 -10.74 -6.45 -12.36
N LEU A 253 -10.91 -7.04 -13.55
CA LEU A 253 -9.93 -7.00 -14.63
C LEU A 253 -9.79 -5.61 -15.23
N GLU A 254 -10.90 -4.88 -15.41
CA GLU A 254 -10.89 -3.52 -15.92
C GLU A 254 -10.15 -2.59 -14.96
N CYS A 255 -10.49 -2.65 -13.67
CA CYS A 255 -9.85 -1.85 -12.65
C CYS A 255 -8.36 -2.20 -12.49
N ASN A 256 -7.93 -3.42 -12.81
CA ASN A 256 -6.53 -3.81 -12.73
C ASN A 256 -5.69 -3.27 -13.90
N LEU A 257 -6.30 -2.90 -15.03
CA LEU A 257 -5.57 -2.33 -16.16
C LEU A 257 -5.21 -0.86 -15.88
N ASP A 258 -3.93 -0.58 -15.64
CA ASP A 258 -3.43 0.79 -15.43
C ASP A 258 -3.14 1.51 -16.76
N ALA A 259 -4.12 1.53 -17.65
CA ALA A 259 -3.98 2.12 -18.97
C ALA A 259 -4.56 3.54 -19.00
N LEU A 260 -3.69 4.55 -19.03
CA LEU A 260 -4.08 5.91 -19.36
C LEU A 260 -4.68 5.95 -20.77
N ASN A 261 -5.83 6.61 -20.92
CA ASN A 261 -6.41 6.82 -22.24
C ASN A 261 -5.50 7.76 -23.05
N SER A 262 -4.98 7.29 -24.18
CA SER A 262 -4.10 8.04 -25.08
C SER A 262 -4.74 9.33 -25.59
N ASP A 263 -6.06 9.36 -25.73
CA ASP A 263 -6.78 10.55 -26.18
C ASP A 263 -6.76 11.66 -25.11
N PHE A 264 -6.82 11.29 -23.83
CA PHE A 264 -6.66 12.25 -22.73
C PHE A 264 -5.24 12.76 -22.67
N VAL A 265 -4.24 11.89 -22.85
CA VAL A 265 -2.84 12.32 -22.92
C VAL A 265 -2.63 13.29 -24.08
N ALA A 266 -3.17 13.01 -25.26
CA ALA A 266 -3.09 13.90 -26.42
C ALA A 266 -3.80 15.23 -26.18
N LEU A 267 -5.02 15.21 -25.64
CA LEU A 267 -5.80 16.40 -25.27
C LEU A 267 -5.02 17.30 -24.31
N LEU A 268 -4.50 16.73 -23.23
CA LEU A 268 -3.83 17.48 -22.17
C LEU A 268 -2.46 18.00 -22.63
N ARG A 269 -1.75 17.27 -23.52
CA ARG A 269 -0.49 17.71 -24.14
C ARG A 269 -0.69 18.71 -25.29
N GLY A 270 -1.90 18.88 -25.81
CA GLY A 270 -2.15 19.72 -26.99
C GLY A 270 -1.71 19.10 -28.31
N MET A 271 -1.53 17.79 -28.35
CA MET A 271 -1.21 17.09 -29.59
C MET A 271 -2.49 16.91 -30.40
N ALA A 272 -2.50 17.36 -31.66
CA ALA A 272 -3.61 17.10 -32.57
C ALA A 272 -3.70 15.58 -32.81
N VAL A 273 -4.74 14.94 -32.28
CA VAL A 273 -5.12 13.59 -32.69
C VAL A 273 -5.55 13.71 -34.15
N GLY A 274 -5.02 12.85 -35.02
CA GLY A 274 -5.11 12.90 -36.49
C GLY A 274 -6.51 12.75 -37.10
N THR A 275 -7.51 13.46 -36.58
CA THR A 275 -8.73 13.77 -37.32
C THR A 275 -8.36 14.81 -38.37
N GLY A 276 -8.38 14.43 -39.65
CA GLY A 276 -8.02 15.27 -40.80
C GLY A 276 -8.92 16.49 -41.06
N VAL A 277 -9.36 17.19 -40.01
CA VAL A 277 -9.98 18.50 -40.08
C VAL A 277 -8.90 19.52 -39.78
N ALA A 278 -8.23 19.97 -40.84
CA ALA A 278 -7.31 21.09 -40.78
C ALA A 278 -8.10 22.37 -40.50
N ASP A 279 -8.09 22.83 -39.26
CA ASP A 279 -8.26 24.24 -38.96
C ASP A 279 -7.05 24.71 -38.15
N GLY A 280 -6.39 25.75 -38.66
CA GLY A 280 -5.00 26.10 -38.39
C GLY A 280 -4.76 26.81 -37.06
N GLY A 281 -5.05 26.16 -35.94
CA GLY A 281 -4.61 26.58 -34.62
C GLY A 281 -3.49 25.69 -34.09
N GLU A 282 -2.30 26.23 -33.87
CA GLU A 282 -1.26 25.57 -33.07
C GLU A 282 -1.89 25.10 -31.75
N GLY A 283 -1.88 23.79 -31.51
CA GLY A 283 -2.55 23.15 -30.39
C GLY A 283 -1.90 23.53 -29.07
N ALA A 284 -2.34 24.64 -28.47
CA ALA A 284 -2.00 24.97 -27.09
C ALA A 284 -2.62 23.88 -26.19
N GLY A 285 -1.79 22.94 -25.73
CA GLY A 285 -2.15 22.01 -24.68
C GLY A 285 -2.58 22.73 -23.40
N SER A 286 -3.05 21.97 -22.41
CA SER A 286 -3.53 22.55 -21.16
C SER A 286 -2.57 23.64 -20.64
N ILE A 287 -3.06 24.85 -20.39
CA ILE A 287 -2.24 25.94 -19.80
C ILE A 287 -1.89 25.68 -18.32
N ASN A 288 -2.50 24.65 -17.72
CA ASN A 288 -2.24 24.26 -16.35
C ASN A 288 -0.92 23.45 -16.27
N PRO A 289 0.13 23.96 -15.59
CA PRO A 289 1.44 23.32 -15.55
C PRO A 289 1.40 21.93 -14.90
N PHE A 290 0.43 21.64 -14.02
CA PHE A 290 0.28 20.32 -13.40
C PHE A 290 -0.16 19.28 -14.42
N VAL A 291 -1.09 19.67 -15.29
CA VAL A 291 -1.65 18.82 -16.33
C VAL A 291 -0.64 18.59 -17.46
N GLN A 292 0.23 19.57 -17.77
CA GLN A 292 1.31 19.40 -18.74
C GLN A 292 2.42 18.47 -18.25
N VAL A 293 2.90 18.64 -17.01
CA VAL A 293 3.99 17.83 -16.45
C VAL A 293 3.53 16.38 -16.24
N ALA A 294 2.34 16.18 -15.70
CA ALA A 294 1.83 14.85 -15.41
C ALA A 294 1.47 14.09 -16.70
N ALA A 295 1.09 14.77 -17.77
CA ALA A 295 0.90 14.13 -19.06
C ALA A 295 2.20 13.67 -19.72
N GLN A 296 3.40 14.14 -19.32
CA GLN A 296 4.68 13.84 -19.97
C GLN A 296 5.33 12.51 -19.53
N GLN A 297 4.88 11.88 -18.45
CA GLN A 297 5.57 10.72 -17.85
C GLN A 297 4.61 9.57 -17.54
N PRO A 298 5.06 8.30 -17.58
CA PRO A 298 4.36 7.24 -16.86
C PRO A 298 4.31 7.64 -15.39
N VAL A 299 3.22 7.31 -14.68
CA VAL A 299 2.97 7.69 -13.26
C VAL A 299 3.90 6.94 -12.27
N LYS A 300 5.11 6.61 -12.71
CA LYS A 300 6.17 6.09 -11.85
C LYS A 300 6.76 7.26 -11.08
N PRO A 301 7.10 7.08 -9.78
CA PRO A 301 7.88 8.06 -9.05
C PRO A 301 9.11 8.42 -9.87
N MET A 302 9.34 9.71 -10.13
CA MET A 302 10.51 10.20 -10.87
C MET A 302 11.83 9.83 -10.18
N GLN A 303 11.75 9.47 -8.90
CA GLN A 303 12.88 9.14 -8.05
C GLN A 303 12.71 7.72 -7.50
N VAL A 304 13.78 6.94 -7.55
CA VAL A 304 13.91 5.68 -6.82
C VAL A 304 13.71 6.01 -5.33
N PRO A 305 13.04 5.14 -4.53
CA PRO A 305 12.99 5.30 -3.09
C PRO A 305 14.40 5.62 -2.58
N SER A 306 14.54 6.65 -1.74
CA SER A 306 15.83 7.14 -1.24
C SER A 306 16.66 6.05 -0.54
N THR A 307 16.04 4.92 -0.21
CA THR A 307 16.64 3.73 0.39
C THR A 307 17.24 2.74 -0.61
N GLY A 308 16.97 2.88 -1.91
CA GLY A 308 17.37 1.96 -2.97
C GLY A 308 18.75 2.20 -3.59
N TRP A 309 19.68 2.83 -2.86
CA TRP A 309 21.05 3.02 -3.36
C TRP A 309 21.89 1.76 -3.15
N LYS A 310 22.33 1.16 -4.26
CA LYS A 310 23.11 -0.08 -4.32
C LYS A 310 24.55 0.02 -3.75
N ASN A 311 24.94 1.16 -3.18
CA ASN A 311 26.31 1.41 -2.71
C ASN A 311 26.41 1.71 -1.20
N THR A 312 25.46 1.26 -0.38
CA THR A 312 25.66 1.27 1.07
C THR A 312 26.61 0.13 1.44
N VAL A 313 27.78 0.51 1.93
CA VAL A 313 28.90 -0.34 2.35
C VAL A 313 28.41 -1.59 3.09
N ARG A 314 28.64 -2.78 2.50
CA ARG A 314 28.51 -4.05 3.21
C ARG A 314 29.39 -4.00 4.45
N HIS A 315 28.79 -3.96 5.63
CA HIS A 315 29.49 -4.19 6.89
C HIS A 315 30.11 -5.60 6.84
N MET A 316 31.44 -5.68 6.90
CA MET A 316 32.17 -6.93 7.08
C MET A 316 31.74 -7.59 8.40
N PRO A 317 31.45 -8.91 8.43
CA PRO A 317 31.40 -9.65 9.67
C PRO A 317 32.81 -9.73 10.28
N HIS A 318 32.88 -9.58 11.60
CA HIS A 318 34.10 -9.75 12.37
C HIS A 318 34.41 -11.26 12.46
N ASP A 319 35.38 -11.75 11.67
CA ASP A 319 35.84 -13.13 11.75
C ASP A 319 36.77 -13.34 12.95
N ASN A 320 36.43 -14.32 13.79
CA ASN A 320 37.36 -14.94 14.73
C ASN A 320 38.06 -16.12 14.04
N THR A 321 39.38 -16.01 13.94
CA THR A 321 40.40 -16.98 13.53
C THR A 321 40.05 -18.47 13.75
N THR A 322 40.23 -19.33 12.73
CA THR A 322 41.07 -20.55 12.85
C THR A 322 41.58 -21.03 11.47
N THR A 323 42.91 -21.02 11.34
CA THR A 323 43.83 -21.81 10.47
C THR A 323 43.32 -22.66 9.29
N GLY A 324 43.96 -22.46 8.12
CA GLY A 324 44.45 -23.59 7.32
C GLY A 324 44.25 -23.52 5.80
N THR A 325 45.37 -23.46 5.07
CA THR A 325 45.58 -23.87 3.66
C THR A 325 45.00 -23.00 2.55
N ALA A 326 45.90 -22.31 1.84
CA ALA A 326 45.63 -21.64 0.57
C ALA A 326 45.47 -22.65 -0.58
N PRO A 327 44.58 -22.37 -1.55
CA PRO A 327 44.81 -22.78 -2.92
C PRO A 327 44.80 -21.61 -3.92
N THR A 328 45.61 -21.85 -4.93
CA THR A 328 45.92 -21.11 -6.16
C THR A 328 44.71 -20.51 -6.88
N ILE A 329 44.87 -19.25 -7.31
CA ILE A 329 43.96 -18.55 -8.22
C ILE A 329 44.13 -19.16 -9.61
N THR A 330 43.09 -19.82 -10.11
CA THR A 330 42.85 -20.01 -11.54
C THR A 330 41.65 -19.15 -11.89
N GLU A 331 41.90 -18.13 -12.70
CA GLU A 331 40.87 -17.29 -13.33
C GLU A 331 40.11 -18.15 -14.34
N GLU A 332 38.92 -18.60 -13.96
CA GLU A 332 37.91 -19.08 -14.91
C GLU A 332 36.90 -17.95 -15.10
N GLU A 333 36.94 -17.34 -16.29
CA GLU A 333 35.94 -16.41 -16.79
C GLU A 333 34.61 -17.17 -16.94
N HIS A 334 33.75 -17.06 -15.93
CA HIS A 334 32.34 -17.40 -16.09
C HIS A 334 31.66 -16.22 -16.78
N GLU A 335 31.42 -16.39 -18.08
CA GLU A 335 30.43 -15.60 -18.82
C GLU A 335 29.08 -15.81 -18.14
N ASP A 336 28.68 -14.85 -17.31
CA ASP A 336 27.31 -14.74 -16.82
C ASP A 336 26.42 -14.47 -18.04
N GLU A 337 25.84 -15.53 -18.61
CA GLU A 337 24.64 -15.40 -19.43
C GLU A 337 23.57 -14.79 -18.53
N ASP A 338 23.38 -13.47 -18.68
CA ASP A 338 22.21 -12.74 -18.22
C ASP A 338 20.96 -13.45 -18.76
N ILE A 339 20.42 -14.40 -18.00
CA ILE A 339 19.04 -14.87 -18.18
C ILE A 339 18.16 -13.72 -17.70
N ALA A 340 18.02 -12.72 -18.57
CA ALA A 340 17.06 -11.66 -18.44
C ALA A 340 15.68 -12.30 -18.27
N ALA A 341 15.13 -12.20 -17.06
CA ALA A 341 13.72 -12.48 -16.82
C ALA A 341 12.91 -11.75 -17.90
N PRO A 342 11.93 -12.40 -18.55
CA PRO A 342 11.25 -11.83 -19.70
C PRO A 342 10.63 -10.50 -19.28
N GLN A 343 11.15 -9.40 -19.85
CA GLN A 343 10.57 -8.08 -19.68
C GLN A 343 9.16 -8.16 -20.26
N ASN A 344 8.17 -8.19 -19.38
CA ASN A 344 6.78 -8.23 -19.75
C ASN A 344 6.41 -6.85 -20.30
N THR A 345 6.58 -6.68 -21.61
CA THR A 345 6.25 -5.46 -22.38
C THR A 345 4.75 -5.22 -22.52
N GLY A 346 3.92 -5.93 -21.74
CA GLY A 346 2.48 -5.73 -21.69
C GLY A 346 2.08 -4.47 -20.93
N THR A 347 0.84 -4.02 -21.15
CA THR A 347 0.22 -2.92 -20.41
C THR A 347 0.41 -3.10 -18.90
N PRO A 348 0.83 -2.05 -18.16
CA PRO A 348 1.00 -2.13 -16.72
C PRO A 348 -0.31 -2.50 -16.03
N CYS A 349 -0.20 -3.23 -14.92
CA CYS A 349 -1.33 -3.71 -14.14
C CYS A 349 -1.16 -3.30 -12.68
N ILE A 350 -2.21 -2.75 -12.08
CA ILE A 350 -2.16 -2.14 -10.74
C ILE A 350 -1.68 -3.16 -9.69
N ALA A 351 -2.27 -4.36 -9.64
CA ALA A 351 -1.92 -5.37 -8.64
C ALA A 351 -0.47 -5.85 -8.79
N GLY A 352 -0.01 -6.05 -10.02
CA GLY A 352 1.37 -6.40 -10.32
C GLY A 352 2.39 -5.34 -9.91
N GLU A 353 2.13 -4.07 -10.25
CA GLU A 353 2.98 -2.94 -9.86
C GLU A 353 2.98 -2.72 -8.36
N PHE A 354 1.80 -2.82 -7.72
CA PHE A 354 1.66 -2.74 -6.28
C PHE A 354 2.43 -3.85 -5.56
N CYS A 355 2.41 -5.08 -6.09
CA CYS A 355 3.23 -6.18 -5.57
C CYS A 355 4.73 -5.87 -5.64
N ALA A 356 5.22 -5.37 -6.78
CA ALA A 356 6.62 -5.02 -6.97
C ALA A 356 7.06 -3.84 -6.08
N ALA A 357 6.18 -2.86 -5.87
CA ALA A 357 6.42 -1.76 -4.94
C ALA A 357 6.54 -2.26 -3.49
N LEU A 358 5.67 -3.18 -3.07
CA LEU A 358 5.76 -3.83 -1.76
C LEU A 358 7.03 -4.69 -1.63
N ASP A 359 7.47 -5.37 -2.69
CA ASP A 359 8.74 -6.12 -2.66
C ASP A 359 9.90 -5.18 -2.32
N THR A 360 10.01 -4.08 -3.07
CA THR A 360 11.04 -3.05 -2.84
C THR A 360 10.97 -2.47 -1.42
N LEU A 361 9.77 -2.24 -0.90
CA LEU A 361 9.54 -1.71 0.45
C LEU A 361 9.98 -2.71 1.53
N PHE A 362 9.54 -3.96 1.46
CA PHE A 362 9.86 -4.95 2.49
C PHE A 362 11.33 -5.38 2.45
N ASP A 363 11.97 -5.35 1.29
CA ASP A 363 13.42 -5.52 1.16
C ASP A 363 14.14 -4.37 1.89
N THR A 364 13.72 -3.12 1.64
CA THR A 364 14.24 -1.94 2.34
C THR A 364 14.05 -2.05 3.86
N LEU A 365 12.84 -2.38 4.33
CA LEU A 365 12.57 -2.54 5.77
C LEU A 365 13.40 -3.67 6.37
N GLY A 366 13.70 -4.69 5.57
CA GLY A 366 14.50 -5.83 5.97
C GLY A 366 15.94 -5.48 6.35
N ASP A 367 16.48 -4.41 5.76
CA ASP A 367 17.83 -3.90 6.03
C ASP A 367 17.87 -2.84 7.15
N THR A 368 16.73 -2.53 7.78
CA THR A 368 16.63 -1.52 8.85
C THR A 368 16.43 -2.16 10.23
N GLN A 369 16.74 -1.38 11.27
CA GLN A 369 16.27 -1.70 12.61
C GLN A 369 14.77 -1.40 12.69
N ASN A 370 13.98 -2.41 13.08
CA ASN A 370 12.53 -2.33 13.04
C ASN A 370 11.94 -2.07 14.44
N TRP A 371 11.00 -1.13 14.52
CA TRP A 371 10.15 -0.89 15.69
C TRP A 371 8.70 -0.98 15.27
N PHE A 372 7.89 -1.69 16.06
CA PHE A 372 6.49 -1.94 15.74
C PHE A 372 5.58 -1.20 16.72
N VAL A 373 4.58 -0.49 16.18
CA VAL A 373 3.52 0.17 16.94
C VAL A 373 2.20 -0.47 16.54
N PHE A 374 1.53 -1.11 17.49
CA PHE A 374 0.24 -1.76 17.27
C PHE A 374 -0.89 -0.84 17.74
N CYS A 375 -1.64 -0.30 16.80
CA CYS A 375 -2.79 0.56 17.07
C CYS A 375 -4.06 -0.29 17.24
N ILE A 376 -4.81 -0.09 18.33
CA ILE A 376 -6.07 -0.78 18.62
C ILE A 376 -7.20 0.23 18.67
N ASN A 377 -8.27 0.00 17.91
CA ASN A 377 -9.48 0.80 17.99
C ASN A 377 -10.36 0.32 19.16
N PRO A 378 -10.61 1.15 20.20
CA PRO A 378 -11.40 0.73 21.36
C PRO A 378 -12.90 0.59 21.04
N ASN A 379 -13.44 1.41 20.12
CA ASN A 379 -14.83 1.36 19.67
C ASN A 379 -14.99 2.05 18.31
N ASP A 380 -15.94 1.60 17.49
CA ASP A 380 -16.15 2.17 16.15
C ASP A 380 -16.86 3.54 16.20
N SER A 381 -17.45 3.88 17.35
CA SER A 381 -18.12 5.18 17.58
C SER A 381 -17.15 6.33 17.89
N GLN A 382 -15.85 6.04 18.04
CA GLN A 382 -14.82 7.01 18.41
C GLN A 382 -15.12 7.79 19.72
N LEU A 383 -15.86 7.16 20.64
CA LEU A 383 -16.23 7.77 21.91
C LEU A 383 -15.16 7.50 22.98
N PRO A 384 -14.78 8.50 23.79
CA PRO A 384 -13.87 8.28 24.91
C PRO A 384 -14.54 7.37 25.95
N ASN A 385 -13.72 6.62 26.70
CA ASN A 385 -14.14 5.76 27.82
C ASN A 385 -15.16 4.67 27.45
N GLN A 386 -15.25 4.30 26.16
CA GLN A 386 -16.04 3.16 25.70
C GLN A 386 -15.13 2.11 25.09
N LEU A 387 -15.36 0.85 25.44
CA LEU A 387 -14.58 -0.28 24.95
C LEU A 387 -15.51 -1.40 24.47
N GLU A 388 -15.37 -1.74 23.20
CA GLU A 388 -16.06 -2.86 22.58
C GLU A 388 -15.21 -4.12 22.72
N GLU A 389 -15.39 -4.84 23.82
CA GLU A 389 -14.56 -5.98 24.22
C GLU A 389 -14.36 -7.00 23.08
N ARG A 390 -15.43 -7.35 22.36
CA ARG A 390 -15.36 -8.33 21.27
C ARG A 390 -14.49 -7.85 20.10
N SER A 391 -14.56 -6.57 19.76
CA SER A 391 -13.76 -5.96 18.69
C SER A 391 -12.30 -5.88 19.10
N VAL A 392 -12.02 -5.33 20.29
CA VAL A 392 -10.67 -5.22 20.84
C VAL A 392 -10.00 -6.59 20.97
N LYS A 393 -10.71 -7.58 21.51
CA LYS A 393 -10.21 -8.96 21.62
C LYS A 393 -9.89 -9.58 20.25
N GLY A 394 -10.70 -9.28 19.24
CA GLY A 394 -10.45 -9.68 17.86
C GLY A 394 -9.15 -9.09 17.33
N GLN A 395 -8.97 -7.77 17.50
CA GLN A 395 -7.77 -7.05 17.06
C GLN A 395 -6.49 -7.56 17.75
N VAL A 396 -6.53 -7.71 19.08
CA VAL A 396 -5.40 -8.24 19.88
C VAL A 396 -4.98 -9.63 19.40
N ARG A 397 -5.94 -10.51 19.15
CA ARG A 397 -5.66 -11.85 18.62
C ARG A 397 -5.09 -11.80 17.21
N SER A 398 -5.70 -11.05 16.29
CA SER A 398 -5.24 -11.00 14.90
C SER A 398 -3.88 -10.33 14.76
N ALA A 399 -3.52 -9.38 15.62
CA ALA A 399 -2.22 -8.73 15.60
C ALA A 399 -1.09 -9.62 16.18
N GLY A 400 -1.43 -10.78 16.76
CA GLY A 400 -0.46 -11.68 17.38
C GLY A 400 0.07 -11.15 18.72
N LEU A 401 -0.65 -10.23 19.37
CA LEU A 401 -0.15 -9.55 20.58
C LEU A 401 -0.08 -10.49 21.80
N VAL A 402 -0.89 -11.55 21.80
CA VAL A 402 -0.86 -12.56 22.88
C VAL A 402 0.46 -13.30 22.84
N GLU A 403 0.87 -13.74 21.65
CA GLU A 403 2.11 -14.45 21.38
C GLU A 403 3.33 -13.54 21.61
N VAL A 404 3.22 -12.25 21.26
CA VAL A 404 4.25 -11.24 21.59
C VAL A 404 4.39 -11.12 23.11
N ALA A 405 3.29 -11.02 23.85
CA ALA A 405 3.32 -10.88 25.30
C ALA A 405 3.88 -12.11 26.00
N GLU A 406 3.50 -13.32 25.57
CA GLU A 406 4.02 -14.59 26.11
C GLU A 406 5.55 -14.71 25.96
N ARG A 407 6.13 -14.15 24.90
CA ARG A 407 7.59 -14.16 24.67
C ARG A 407 8.32 -12.94 25.22
N GLY A 408 7.62 -11.82 25.41
CA GLY A 408 8.15 -10.59 26.00
C GLY A 408 8.49 -10.72 27.49
N GLY A 409 8.13 -11.84 28.11
CA GLY A 409 8.60 -12.23 29.44
C GLY A 409 10.12 -12.38 29.47
N SER A 410 10.77 -11.30 29.90
CA SER A 410 12.12 -11.21 30.48
C SER A 410 13.28 -10.81 29.57
N ASN A 411 13.54 -9.50 29.58
CA ASN A 411 14.87 -8.94 29.35
C ASN A 411 15.08 -7.78 30.30
N VAL A 412 16.05 -7.89 31.22
CA VAL A 412 16.52 -6.74 32.01
C VAL A 412 18.03 -6.59 31.82
N GLN A 413 18.44 -5.38 31.43
CA GLN A 413 19.83 -4.96 31.48
C GLN A 413 20.08 -4.23 32.80
N GLY A 414 20.81 -4.88 33.70
CA GLY A 414 21.32 -4.26 34.93
C GLY A 414 22.81 -3.98 34.79
N GLY A 415 23.24 -2.76 35.11
CA GLY A 415 24.65 -2.41 35.24
C GLY A 415 24.94 -1.75 36.59
N ARG A 416 26.06 -2.15 37.22
CA ARG A 416 27.06 -1.31 37.93
C ARG A 416 28.00 -2.16 38.79
N ASP A 417 29.30 -2.13 38.47
CA ASP A 417 30.51 -2.46 39.26
C ASP A 417 30.67 -3.83 39.97
N GLY A 418 31.26 -4.76 39.22
CA GLY A 418 31.63 -6.14 39.58
C GLY A 418 31.71 -6.97 38.29
N THR A 419 32.25 -8.20 38.30
CA THR A 419 32.01 -9.09 37.15
C THR A 419 30.52 -9.37 37.09
N LEU A 420 29.89 -9.16 35.92
CA LEU A 420 28.43 -9.22 35.74
C LEU A 420 27.83 -10.51 36.34
N ALA A 421 28.54 -11.63 36.18
CA ALA A 421 28.15 -12.94 36.69
C ALA A 421 28.07 -13.01 38.23
N GLU A 422 29.02 -12.40 38.96
CA GLU A 422 29.00 -12.41 40.44
C GLU A 422 27.86 -11.57 41.01
N GLN A 423 27.50 -10.48 40.32
CA GLN A 423 26.41 -9.60 40.73
C GLN A 423 25.06 -10.27 40.54
N ILE A 424 24.90 -10.96 39.41
CA ILE A 424 23.67 -11.68 39.10
C ILE A 424 23.51 -12.87 40.05
N GLU A 425 24.58 -13.55 40.42
CA GLU A 425 24.51 -14.62 41.42
C GLU A 425 24.16 -14.10 42.81
N ARG A 426 24.71 -12.95 43.22
CA ARG A 426 24.32 -12.28 44.47
C ARG A 426 22.85 -11.84 44.45
N MET A 427 22.37 -11.31 43.33
CA MET A 427 20.97 -10.91 43.15
C MET A 427 20.04 -12.13 43.21
N ARG A 428 20.40 -13.22 42.54
CA ARG A 428 19.68 -14.50 42.56
C ARG A 428 19.51 -15.01 43.99
N VAL A 429 20.59 -15.02 44.77
CA VAL A 429 20.56 -15.42 46.19
C VAL A 429 19.75 -14.45 47.05
N ALA A 430 19.91 -13.13 46.86
CA ALA A 430 19.20 -12.12 47.65
C ALA A 430 17.68 -12.13 47.43
N LEU A 431 17.23 -12.44 46.21
CA LEU A 431 15.82 -12.53 45.84
C LEU A 431 15.23 -13.94 45.99
N GLY A 432 16.03 -14.92 46.45
CA GLY A 432 15.57 -16.31 46.64
C GLY A 432 15.18 -17.02 45.34
N LEU A 433 15.79 -16.64 44.21
CA LEU A 433 15.44 -17.13 42.88
C LEU A 433 16.13 -18.46 42.56
N GLY A 434 15.41 -19.36 41.89
CA GLY A 434 15.93 -20.67 41.46
C GLY A 434 16.93 -20.57 40.29
N GLU A 435 17.55 -21.69 39.92
CA GLU A 435 18.47 -21.75 38.76
C GLU A 435 17.75 -21.55 37.40
N THR A 436 16.45 -21.87 37.33
CA THR A 436 15.61 -21.65 36.14
C THR A 436 15.06 -20.23 36.04
N ASP A 437 15.19 -19.45 37.12
CA ASP A 437 14.62 -18.11 37.23
C ASP A 437 15.58 -17.03 36.74
N VAL A 438 16.87 -17.35 36.59
CA VAL A 438 17.92 -16.44 36.14
C VAL A 438 18.91 -17.19 35.26
N VAL A 439 18.99 -16.83 33.98
CA VAL A 439 19.92 -17.42 33.01
C VAL A 439 20.88 -16.36 32.48
N LEU A 440 22.17 -16.67 32.52
CA LEU A 440 23.23 -15.80 32.02
C LEU A 440 23.45 -16.03 30.52
N GLY A 441 23.20 -15.01 29.71
CA GLY A 441 23.66 -14.95 28.31
C GLY A 441 25.03 -14.29 28.19
N GLN A 442 25.61 -14.31 26.98
CA GLN A 442 26.92 -13.70 26.71
C GLN A 442 26.96 -12.18 26.95
N HIS A 443 25.83 -11.49 26.77
CA HIS A 443 25.72 -10.03 26.89
C HIS A 443 24.48 -9.55 27.66
N LYS A 444 23.63 -10.47 28.16
CA LYS A 444 22.33 -10.17 28.77
C LYS A 444 22.00 -11.18 29.88
N VAL A 445 21.07 -10.79 30.75
CA VAL A 445 20.49 -11.64 31.80
C VAL A 445 19.04 -11.91 31.45
N PHE A 446 18.67 -13.17 31.45
CA PHE A 446 17.29 -13.60 31.24
C PHE A 446 16.70 -13.94 32.60
N LEU A 447 15.60 -13.32 32.96
CA LEU A 447 14.86 -13.62 34.18
C LEU A 447 13.67 -14.53 33.84
N SER A 448 13.06 -15.20 34.80
CA SER A 448 11.68 -15.67 34.63
C SER A 448 10.72 -14.50 34.89
N GLN A 449 9.46 -14.63 34.45
CA GLN A 449 8.45 -13.61 34.77
C GLN A 449 8.30 -13.42 36.29
N ALA A 450 8.36 -14.51 37.06
CA ALA A 450 8.31 -14.46 38.53
C ALA A 450 9.52 -13.72 39.10
N ALA A 451 10.72 -13.99 38.58
CA ALA A 451 11.95 -13.30 38.98
C ALA A 451 11.94 -11.80 38.65
N PHE A 452 11.44 -11.45 37.47
CA PHE A 452 11.29 -10.06 37.07
C PHE A 452 10.34 -9.32 38.02
N HIS A 453 9.16 -9.86 38.30
CA HIS A 453 8.21 -9.24 39.23
C HIS A 453 8.77 -9.15 40.65
N ALA A 454 9.41 -10.21 41.17
CA ALA A 454 10.03 -10.17 42.50
C ALA A 454 11.08 -9.04 42.62
N MET A 455 11.85 -8.80 41.56
CA MET A 455 12.84 -7.72 41.51
C MET A 455 12.19 -6.34 41.31
N GLU A 456 11.30 -6.21 40.32
CA GLU A 456 10.66 -4.95 39.92
C GLU A 456 9.71 -4.45 41.01
N ASP A 457 8.92 -5.33 41.64
CA ASP A 457 8.00 -4.97 42.72
C ASP A 457 8.76 -4.45 43.94
N TYR A 458 9.92 -5.03 44.25
CA TYR A 458 10.81 -4.52 45.30
C TYR A 458 11.37 -3.12 44.96
N LEU A 459 11.81 -2.92 43.71
CA LEU A 459 12.32 -1.62 43.25
C LEU A 459 11.21 -0.56 43.28
N ARG A 460 10.00 -0.87 42.80
CA ARG A 460 8.83 0.02 42.86
C ARG A 460 8.38 0.30 44.28
N ALA A 461 8.42 -0.69 45.16
CA ALA A 461 8.09 -0.51 46.57
C ALA A 461 9.07 0.42 47.29
N THR A 462 10.30 0.58 46.78
CA THR A 462 11.33 1.47 47.36
C THR A 462 11.47 2.80 46.61
N ASP A 463 10.85 2.95 45.44
CA ASP A 463 10.84 4.18 44.65
C ASP A 463 9.90 5.24 45.25
N VAL A 464 10.47 6.39 45.61
CA VAL A 464 9.75 7.48 46.30
C VAL A 464 8.72 8.16 45.39
N GLU A 465 8.97 8.26 44.09
CA GLU A 465 8.04 8.89 43.13
C GLU A 465 6.89 7.93 42.77
N GLU A 466 7.15 6.62 42.72
CA GLU A 466 6.11 5.60 42.61
C GLU A 466 5.19 5.61 43.85
N GLN A 467 5.77 5.61 45.06
CA GLN A 467 5.00 5.70 46.31
C GLN A 467 4.13 6.97 46.38
N LYS A 468 4.66 8.10 45.90
CA LYS A 468 3.92 9.37 45.88
C LYS A 468 2.75 9.32 44.90
N ARG A 469 2.92 8.72 43.72
CA ARG A 469 1.84 8.51 42.74
C ARG A 469 0.76 7.59 43.28
N ASN A 470 1.14 6.48 43.92
CA ASN A 470 0.18 5.55 44.51
C ASN A 470 -0.65 6.22 45.62
N ARG A 471 -0.03 7.03 46.49
CA ARG A 471 -0.76 7.81 47.52
C ARG A 471 -1.72 8.83 46.93
N MET A 472 -1.37 9.47 45.81
CA MET A 472 -2.30 10.37 45.12
C MET A 472 -3.47 9.62 44.51
N CYS A 473 -3.20 8.48 43.85
CA CYS A 473 -4.24 7.63 43.27
C CYS A 473 -5.19 7.08 44.35
N GLU A 474 -4.65 6.60 45.48
CA GLU A 474 -5.43 6.17 46.64
C GLU A 474 -6.28 7.32 47.21
N ALA A 475 -5.72 8.53 47.30
CA ALA A 475 -6.45 9.71 47.75
C ALA A 475 -7.56 10.14 46.78
N GLU A 476 -7.36 9.97 45.47
CA GLU A 476 -8.37 10.22 44.43
C GLU A 476 -9.52 9.19 44.51
N VAL A 477 -9.18 7.91 44.70
CA VAL A 477 -10.16 6.84 44.91
C VAL A 477 -10.93 7.03 46.22
N GLU A 478 -10.26 7.38 47.32
CA GLU A 478 -10.91 7.71 48.60
C GLU A 478 -11.79 8.96 48.50
N ALA A 479 -11.45 9.90 47.62
CA ALA A 479 -12.28 11.07 47.31
C ALA A 479 -13.48 10.76 46.41
N GLY A 480 -13.68 9.50 46.00
CA GLY A 480 -14.79 9.08 45.14
C GLY A 480 -14.68 9.59 43.70
N LEU A 481 -13.46 9.96 43.27
CA LEU A 481 -13.17 10.25 41.87
C LEU A 481 -12.89 8.89 41.21
N ASP A 482 -13.88 8.31 40.55
CA ASP A 482 -13.68 7.12 39.72
C ASP A 482 -12.65 7.44 38.64
N VAL A 483 -11.53 6.70 38.67
CA VAL A 483 -10.46 6.72 37.65
C VAL A 483 -10.91 6.01 36.39
#